data_AF-A0A1K1MWQ9-F1
#
_entry.id   AF-A0A1K1MWQ9-F1
#
_cell.length_a   1.000
_cell.length_b   1.000
_cell.length_c   1.000
_cell.angle_alpha   90.00
_cell.angle_beta   90.00
_cell.angle_gamma   90.00
#
_symmetry.space_group_name_H-M   'P 1'
#
loop_
_entity.id
_entity.type
_entity.pdbx_description
1 polymer ?
#
loop_
_entity_poly.entity_id
_entity_poly.type
_entity_poly.pdbx_seq_one_letter_code
_entity_poly.pdbx_strand_id
1 'polypeptide(L)'
;MTGRTRAAQAGTQPSAARRVAAAFCGACCVVATLPSALTAAPVVHTVTVQGPAAPQETGDSRRFMHGIGVADAGNGKRWVFFSSSGIVPRGAMRNGNWPHDVYVGEWLPGKPHLLHVRPFISRPEAQEPVSIAQNARGDIFVTFEDGWNAPQEVSQRYGVYRRDLKPVKPYPNDVEPGGHSGHVATAGERFVVFYSADWIDGGGVDNLGTGNGVYLKTYDAAGRELNHVAVAPHRREWWPVVAGSPRNALLVWQKFIEGSTDATLEYAMFDPVTAKLDKLGALNGAIRYYVYSSAYVPAIDRFIVVTTTADDRGVAMLIDPNGRRTATLDCLPASVRESGIGVSGTRAYVPTRDGRLLTLALAPADISVSGAQRSPIPWGTTGIAGFPAQGAAMHFVSLTPSGARETDFEPQRDTPLSKNEVPCANH
;
A
#
# COMPACT_ATOMS: atom_id res chain seq x y z
N MET A 1 16.70 -34.61 48.70
CA MET A 1 16.18 -33.86 49.86
C MET A 1 15.56 -32.56 49.35
N THR A 2 14.24 -32.47 49.46
CA THR A 2 13.39 -31.29 49.82
C THR A 2 13.70 -29.85 49.34
N GLY A 3 12.65 -29.20 48.80
CA GLY A 3 12.33 -27.75 48.95
C GLY A 3 12.40 -26.94 47.64
N ARG A 4 11.35 -26.65 46.85
CA ARG A 4 10.03 -25.97 47.02
C ARG A 4 10.05 -24.42 47.25
N THR A 5 9.72 -23.69 46.18
CA THR A 5 8.66 -22.65 46.00
C THR A 5 8.59 -21.33 46.81
N ARG A 6 8.44 -20.25 46.01
CA ARG A 6 7.43 -19.15 46.01
C ARG A 6 7.53 -17.92 46.95
N ALA A 7 7.37 -16.78 46.26
CA ALA A 7 6.43 -15.66 46.47
C ALA A 7 6.73 -14.57 47.51
N ALA A 8 6.54 -13.32 47.07
CA ALA A 8 6.31 -12.15 47.91
C ALA A 8 5.01 -11.45 47.45
N GLN A 9 4.16 -11.15 48.43
CA GLN A 9 2.88 -10.46 48.35
C GLN A 9 3.01 -8.99 48.77
N ALA A 10 2.16 -8.16 48.15
CA ALA A 10 1.34 -7.07 48.68
C ALA A 10 1.88 -6.05 49.72
N GLY A 11 1.67 -4.77 49.41
CA GLY A 11 1.65 -3.65 50.35
C GLY A 11 0.41 -2.77 50.14
N THR A 12 -0.20 -2.36 51.25
CA THR A 12 -1.53 -1.76 51.46
C THR A 12 -1.57 -0.22 51.53
N GLN A 13 -2.79 0.32 51.48
CA GLN A 13 -3.23 1.74 51.55
C GLN A 13 -2.79 2.56 52.79
N PRO A 14 -3.18 3.85 52.89
CA PRO A 14 -4.35 4.15 53.74
C PRO A 14 -5.36 5.20 53.20
N SER A 15 -6.55 5.16 53.81
CA SER A 15 -7.77 5.96 53.62
C SER A 15 -7.84 7.25 54.44
N ALA A 16 -8.67 8.22 54.05
CA ALA A 16 -9.41 9.11 54.97
C ALA A 16 -10.66 9.74 54.31
N ALA A 17 -11.62 10.15 55.13
CA ALA A 17 -13.05 10.25 54.89
C ALA A 17 -13.64 11.69 54.96
N ARG A 18 -14.99 11.77 54.89
CA ARG A 18 -15.96 12.84 55.29
C ARG A 18 -16.38 13.85 54.19
N ARG A 19 -17.58 14.45 54.17
CA ARG A 19 -18.98 14.23 54.66
C ARG A 19 -19.78 15.52 54.26
N VAL A 20 -21.09 15.39 54.00
CA VAL A 20 -22.22 16.32 54.34
C VAL A 20 -22.51 17.59 53.48
N ALA A 21 -23.61 17.49 52.72
CA ALA A 21 -24.92 18.20 52.76
C ALA A 21 -25.14 19.74 52.60
N ALA A 22 -26.20 20.03 51.82
CA ALA A 22 -27.40 20.85 52.13
C ALA A 22 -27.60 22.27 51.51
N ALA A 23 -28.72 22.36 50.77
CA ALA A 23 -29.81 23.36 50.78
C ALA A 23 -29.61 24.81 50.29
N PHE A 24 -30.53 25.30 49.44
CA PHE A 24 -31.44 26.41 49.80
C PHE A 24 -32.68 26.48 48.88
N CYS A 25 -33.82 26.79 49.51
CA CYS A 25 -35.18 26.95 49.01
C CYS A 25 -35.41 28.27 48.26
N GLY A 26 -36.59 28.42 47.62
CA GLY A 26 -37.25 29.73 47.52
C GLY A 26 -38.20 29.92 46.33
N ALA A 27 -39.50 29.94 46.60
CA ALA A 27 -40.61 30.15 45.67
C ALA A 27 -40.86 31.63 45.31
N CYS A 28 -41.58 31.91 44.21
CA CYS A 28 -42.81 32.74 44.18
C CYS A 28 -43.36 32.96 42.75
N CYS A 29 -44.68 33.20 42.69
CA CYS A 29 -45.60 33.11 41.56
C CYS A 29 -45.85 34.45 40.80
N VAL A 30 -46.55 34.32 39.65
CA VAL A 30 -47.62 35.20 39.08
C VAL A 30 -47.36 36.01 37.77
N VAL A 31 -47.89 35.44 36.66
CA VAL A 31 -48.84 35.96 35.62
C VAL A 31 -48.50 37.09 34.62
N ALA A 32 -48.77 36.73 33.33
CA ALA A 32 -49.15 37.51 32.12
C ALA A 32 -48.09 38.47 31.50
N THR A 33 -47.84 38.53 30.18
CA THR A 33 -48.69 38.42 28.97
C THR A 33 -47.81 37.99 27.78
N LEU A 34 -48.40 37.36 26.76
CA LEU A 34 -47.73 36.98 25.50
C LEU A 34 -47.72 38.14 24.49
N PRO A 35 -46.58 38.43 23.86
CA PRO A 35 -46.53 38.95 22.49
C PRO A 35 -46.13 37.83 21.54
N SER A 36 -46.89 37.69 20.46
CA SER A 36 -46.66 36.76 19.35
C SER A 36 -45.23 36.87 18.81
N ALA A 37 -44.38 35.91 19.15
CA ALA A 37 -43.09 35.71 18.51
C ALA A 37 -43.28 34.75 17.32
N LEU A 38 -42.90 35.24 16.15
CA LEU A 38 -42.74 34.48 14.91
C LEU A 38 -42.13 33.10 15.20
N THR A 39 -42.76 32.04 14.70
CA THR A 39 -42.22 30.68 14.75
C THR A 39 -40.93 30.64 13.94
N ALA A 40 -39.80 30.92 14.59
CA ALA A 40 -38.49 30.51 14.12
C ALA A 40 -38.42 28.99 14.26
N ALA A 41 -38.22 28.28 13.15
CA ALA A 41 -37.91 26.87 13.19
C ALA A 41 -36.69 26.65 14.10
N PRO A 42 -36.69 25.61 14.96
CA PRO A 42 -35.53 25.36 15.82
C PRO A 42 -34.32 25.07 14.93
N VAL A 43 -33.34 25.96 14.96
CA VAL A 43 -32.00 25.66 14.46
C VAL A 43 -31.44 24.59 15.39
N VAL A 44 -31.56 23.33 14.96
CA VAL A 44 -30.83 22.23 15.58
C VAL A 44 -29.37 22.48 15.26
N HIS A 45 -28.66 23.14 16.17
CA HIS A 45 -27.20 23.09 16.19
C HIS A 45 -26.81 21.66 16.51
N THR A 46 -26.62 20.85 15.47
CA THR A 46 -25.93 19.57 15.60
C THR A 46 -24.49 19.90 15.98
N VAL A 47 -24.22 19.98 17.28
CA VAL A 47 -22.86 19.95 17.80
C VAL A 47 -22.35 18.56 17.51
N THR A 48 -21.62 18.41 16.41
CA THR A 48 -20.74 17.26 16.22
C THR A 48 -19.71 17.31 17.34
N VAL A 49 -19.97 16.55 18.40
CA VAL A 49 -18.94 16.19 19.38
C VAL A 49 -17.93 15.38 18.58
N GLN A 50 -16.79 16.00 18.25
CA GLN A 50 -15.63 15.26 17.79
C GLN A 50 -15.38 14.17 18.82
N GLY A 51 -15.62 12.91 18.43
CA GLY A 51 -15.18 11.78 19.21
C GLY A 51 -13.69 11.94 19.50
N PRO A 52 -13.21 11.48 20.68
CA PRO A 52 -11.80 11.59 21.02
C PRO A 52 -10.98 11.04 19.85
N ALA A 53 -10.00 11.83 19.39
CA ALA A 53 -9.05 11.40 18.38
C ALA A 53 -8.49 10.03 18.82
N ALA A 54 -8.51 9.05 17.91
CA ALA A 54 -7.84 7.79 18.15
C ALA A 54 -6.40 8.10 18.62
N PRO A 55 -5.87 7.39 19.63
CA PRO A 55 -4.49 7.61 20.07
C PRO A 55 -3.60 7.62 18.83
N GLN A 56 -2.90 8.74 18.61
CA GLN A 56 -1.92 8.84 17.55
C GLN A 56 -0.82 7.85 17.92
N GLU A 57 -0.92 6.63 17.37
CA GLU A 57 0.07 5.60 17.61
C GLU A 57 1.43 6.14 17.16
N THR A 58 2.29 6.40 18.14
CA THR A 58 3.62 6.94 17.89
C THR A 58 4.49 5.83 17.29
N GLY A 59 5.12 6.12 16.16
CA GLY A 59 6.05 5.24 15.45
C GLY A 59 5.53 4.70 14.11
N ASP A 60 6.39 3.97 13.42
CA ASP A 60 6.16 3.49 12.07
C ASP A 60 5.02 2.46 11.99
N SER A 61 3.99 2.73 11.18
CA SER A 61 2.85 1.83 11.01
C SER A 61 3.21 0.51 10.34
N ARG A 62 4.31 0.46 9.58
CA ARG A 62 4.78 -0.75 8.88
C ARG A 62 5.09 -1.87 9.86
N ARG A 63 5.47 -1.57 11.11
CA ARG A 63 5.66 -2.57 12.17
C ARG A 63 4.49 -3.53 12.36
N PHE A 64 3.27 -3.13 12.00
CA PHE A 64 2.09 -3.97 12.12
C PHE A 64 1.88 -4.88 10.91
N MET A 65 1.89 -4.28 9.71
CA MET A 65 1.66 -4.93 8.42
C MET A 65 2.34 -4.11 7.32
N HIS A 66 2.89 -4.74 6.30
CA HIS A 66 3.65 -4.05 5.26
C HIS A 66 3.72 -4.88 3.96
N GLY A 67 3.24 -4.32 2.84
CA GLY A 67 3.19 -5.03 1.57
C GLY A 67 1.97 -5.94 1.40
N ILE A 68 1.39 -5.89 0.21
CA ILE A 68 0.21 -6.66 -0.18
C ILE A 68 0.29 -7.00 -1.68
N GLY A 69 -0.18 -8.19 -2.06
CA GLY A 69 -0.27 -8.58 -3.46
C GLY A 69 -1.39 -9.59 -3.70
N VAL A 70 -1.82 -9.69 -4.94
CA VAL A 70 -3.01 -10.48 -5.33
C VAL A 70 -2.66 -11.39 -6.50
N ALA A 71 -3.15 -12.63 -6.44
CA ALA A 71 -3.09 -13.58 -7.55
C ALA A 71 -4.47 -14.16 -7.84
N ASP A 72 -4.72 -14.53 -9.10
CA ASP A 72 -5.90 -15.30 -9.47
C ASP A 72 -5.82 -16.70 -8.86
N ALA A 73 -6.89 -17.12 -8.17
CA ALA A 73 -7.02 -18.46 -7.60
C ALA A 73 -7.94 -19.37 -8.47
N GLY A 74 -8.34 -18.91 -9.66
CA GLY A 74 -9.28 -19.58 -10.57
C GLY A 74 -10.74 -19.31 -10.22
N ASN A 75 -11.63 -19.46 -11.20
CA ASN A 75 -13.08 -19.35 -11.05
C ASN A 75 -13.54 -18.04 -10.37
N GLY A 76 -12.88 -16.92 -10.69
CA GLY A 76 -13.17 -15.60 -10.13
C GLY A 76 -12.66 -15.38 -8.70
N LYS A 77 -12.05 -16.39 -8.07
CA LYS A 77 -11.45 -16.28 -6.74
C LYS A 77 -10.10 -15.57 -6.78
N ARG A 78 -9.65 -15.07 -5.64
CA ARG A 78 -8.31 -14.47 -5.50
C ARG A 78 -7.58 -15.03 -4.27
N TRP A 79 -6.28 -15.16 -4.40
CA TRP A 79 -5.37 -15.19 -3.26
C TRP A 79 -4.94 -13.76 -2.96
N VAL A 80 -5.05 -13.36 -1.69
CA VAL A 80 -4.52 -12.08 -1.21
C VAL A 80 -3.41 -12.39 -0.21
N PHE A 81 -2.20 -11.97 -0.55
CA PHE A 81 -1.02 -12.12 0.28
C PHE A 81 -0.68 -10.80 0.94
N PHE A 82 -0.24 -10.83 2.18
CA PHE A 82 0.20 -9.64 2.91
C PHE A 82 1.18 -10.03 4.02
N SER A 83 2.13 -9.15 4.34
CA SER A 83 2.99 -9.35 5.50
C SER A 83 2.35 -8.75 6.75
N SER A 84 2.42 -9.48 7.86
CA SER A 84 1.81 -9.06 9.13
C SER A 84 2.55 -9.61 10.34
N SER A 85 2.52 -8.85 11.43
CA SER A 85 2.99 -9.24 12.77
C SER A 85 2.03 -10.18 13.54
N GLY A 86 1.08 -10.78 12.83
CA GLY A 86 0.06 -11.69 13.36
C GLY A 86 -1.33 -11.45 12.77
N ILE A 87 -2.30 -12.27 13.21
CA ILE A 87 -3.74 -12.07 12.98
C ILE A 87 -4.41 -12.14 14.35
N VAL A 88 -4.77 -11.06 15.03
CA VAL A 88 -4.64 -9.60 14.81
C VAL A 88 -3.16 -9.13 14.82
N PRO A 89 -2.76 -8.06 14.08
CA PRO A 89 -1.40 -7.53 14.14
C PRO A 89 -1.01 -7.05 15.54
N ARG A 90 0.24 -7.28 15.93
CA ARG A 90 0.76 -6.97 17.27
C ARG A 90 1.82 -5.87 17.28
N GLY A 91 2.38 -5.55 16.12
CA GLY A 91 3.45 -4.58 15.96
C GLY A 91 4.82 -5.15 16.30
N ALA A 92 5.76 -4.25 16.60
CA ALA A 92 7.13 -4.59 16.96
C ALA A 92 7.20 -5.40 18.27
N MET A 93 8.19 -6.29 18.35
CA MET A 93 8.57 -6.96 19.59
C MET A 93 9.23 -5.98 20.58
N ARG A 94 9.39 -6.39 21.84
CA ARG A 94 10.01 -5.56 22.89
C ARG A 94 11.45 -5.14 22.56
N ASN A 95 12.16 -5.91 21.74
CA ASN A 95 13.51 -5.61 21.27
C ASN A 95 13.55 -4.68 20.04
N GLY A 96 12.39 -4.25 19.53
CA GLY A 96 12.28 -3.38 18.36
C GLY A 96 12.07 -4.11 17.04
N ASN A 97 12.37 -5.41 16.94
CA ASN A 97 12.26 -6.18 15.71
C ASN A 97 10.79 -6.32 15.25
N TRP A 98 10.57 -6.33 13.94
CA TRP A 98 9.24 -6.50 13.34
C TRP A 98 9.05 -7.98 12.97
N PRO A 99 8.17 -8.73 13.68
CA PRO A 99 8.05 -10.17 13.50
C PRO A 99 7.02 -10.48 12.41
N HIS A 100 7.29 -10.06 11.18
CA HIS A 100 6.35 -10.28 10.08
C HIS A 100 6.48 -11.68 9.50
N ASP A 101 5.35 -12.34 9.33
CA ASP A 101 5.19 -13.49 8.44
C ASP A 101 4.44 -13.05 7.16
N VAL A 102 4.56 -13.82 6.08
CA VAL A 102 3.68 -13.70 4.91
C VAL A 102 2.42 -14.53 5.17
N TYR A 103 1.26 -13.89 5.16
CA TYR A 103 -0.05 -14.53 5.23
C TYR A 103 -0.70 -14.64 3.86
N VAL A 104 -1.63 -15.58 3.71
CA VAL A 104 -2.51 -15.68 2.55
C VAL A 104 -3.96 -15.88 2.98
N GLY A 105 -4.87 -15.12 2.37
CA GLY A 105 -6.32 -15.27 2.47
C GLY A 105 -6.96 -15.58 1.12
N GLU A 106 -8.11 -16.25 1.14
CA GLU A 106 -8.94 -16.52 -0.03
C GLU A 106 -10.06 -15.47 -0.11
N TRP A 107 -10.12 -14.72 -1.21
CA TRP A 107 -11.29 -13.90 -1.52
C TRP A 107 -12.21 -14.65 -2.49
N LEU A 108 -13.51 -14.57 -2.24
CA LEU A 108 -14.56 -15.17 -3.07
C LEU A 108 -15.52 -14.07 -3.57
N PRO A 109 -15.98 -14.14 -4.84
CA PRO A 109 -17.03 -13.27 -5.34
C PRO A 109 -18.26 -13.23 -4.42
N GLY A 110 -18.73 -12.03 -4.10
CA GLY A 110 -19.89 -11.80 -3.24
C GLY A 110 -19.64 -12.04 -1.74
N LYS A 111 -18.40 -12.33 -1.32
CA LYS A 111 -18.02 -12.33 0.10
C LYS A 111 -17.35 -11.01 0.46
N PRO A 112 -17.77 -10.36 1.56
CA PRO A 112 -17.24 -9.05 1.93
C PRO A 112 -15.84 -9.09 2.55
N HIS A 113 -15.35 -10.29 2.92
CA HIS A 113 -14.12 -10.47 3.67
C HIS A 113 -13.30 -11.68 3.18
N LEU A 114 -11.99 -11.60 3.37
CA LEU A 114 -11.06 -12.71 3.18
C LEU A 114 -11.43 -13.88 4.09
N LEU A 115 -11.39 -15.08 3.52
CA LEU A 115 -11.62 -16.35 4.19
C LEU A 115 -10.31 -17.12 4.34
N HIS A 116 -10.30 -18.10 5.25
CA HIS A 116 -9.20 -19.06 5.40
C HIS A 116 -7.80 -18.43 5.54
N VAL A 117 -7.74 -17.24 6.16
CA VAL A 117 -6.51 -16.50 6.34
C VAL A 117 -5.56 -17.28 7.24
N ARG A 118 -4.34 -17.55 6.76
CA ARG A 118 -3.35 -18.37 7.45
C ARG A 118 -1.93 -17.95 7.12
N PRO A 119 -0.93 -18.23 7.99
CA PRO A 119 0.47 -18.09 7.63
C PRO A 119 0.78 -18.91 6.38
N PHE A 120 1.52 -18.33 5.45
CA PHE A 120 1.99 -18.97 4.23
C PHE A 120 3.50 -19.21 4.28
N ILE A 121 4.28 -18.19 4.64
CA ILE A 121 5.72 -18.28 4.91
C ILE A 121 5.96 -17.63 6.27
N SER A 122 6.64 -18.34 7.17
CA SER A 122 6.89 -17.90 8.53
C SER A 122 8.29 -18.30 8.97
N ARG A 123 9.08 -17.30 9.39
CA ARG A 123 10.39 -17.47 10.03
C ARG A 123 10.64 -16.33 11.03
N PRO A 124 11.57 -16.53 11.98
CA PRO A 124 12.02 -15.44 12.83
C PRO A 124 12.64 -14.29 12.01
N GLU A 125 12.11 -13.07 12.19
CA GLU A 125 12.65 -11.79 11.70
C GLU A 125 12.48 -11.52 10.19
N ALA A 126 12.10 -10.28 9.87
CA ALA A 126 10.91 -9.95 9.07
C ALA A 126 10.83 -10.58 7.68
N GLN A 127 9.63 -10.99 7.25
CA GLN A 127 9.28 -11.31 5.85
C GLN A 127 8.38 -10.21 5.24
N GLU A 128 8.94 -9.06 4.86
CA GLU A 128 8.19 -7.88 4.41
C GLU A 128 9.01 -6.96 3.48
N PRO A 129 8.40 -6.02 2.74
CA PRO A 129 7.04 -6.12 2.26
C PRO A 129 6.90 -7.28 1.27
N VAL A 130 5.78 -8.00 1.30
CA VAL A 130 5.49 -9.00 0.28
C VAL A 130 5.04 -8.36 -1.04
N SER A 131 5.57 -8.88 -2.15
CA SER A 131 5.18 -8.58 -3.51
C SER A 131 4.86 -9.86 -4.29
N ILE A 132 3.84 -9.79 -5.14
CA ILE A 132 3.25 -10.96 -5.83
C ILE A 132 3.11 -10.66 -7.32
N ALA A 133 3.51 -11.62 -8.15
CA ALA A 133 3.18 -11.61 -9.58
C ALA A 133 2.71 -12.99 -10.03
N GLN A 134 1.86 -13.02 -11.04
CA GLN A 134 1.37 -14.26 -11.64
C GLN A 134 1.51 -14.22 -13.16
N ASN A 135 2.04 -15.30 -13.74
CA ASN A 135 2.17 -15.41 -15.20
C ASN A 135 0.89 -15.99 -15.83
N ALA A 136 0.81 -16.02 -17.16
CA ALA A 136 -0.37 -16.53 -17.86
C ALA A 136 -0.62 -18.03 -17.61
N ARG A 137 0.43 -18.80 -17.28
CA ARG A 137 0.31 -20.21 -16.86
C ARG A 137 -0.28 -20.39 -15.47
N GLY A 138 -0.41 -19.31 -14.70
CA GLY A 138 -0.93 -19.32 -13.33
C GLY A 138 0.12 -19.60 -12.27
N ASP A 139 1.41 -19.64 -12.63
CA ASP A 139 2.48 -19.70 -11.64
C ASP A 139 2.59 -18.35 -10.93
N ILE A 140 2.75 -18.40 -9.62
CA ILE A 140 2.78 -17.27 -8.70
C ILE A 140 4.19 -17.15 -8.14
N PHE A 141 4.82 -16.00 -8.35
CA PHE A 141 6.09 -15.63 -7.74
C PHE A 141 5.81 -14.76 -6.52
N VAL A 142 6.33 -15.17 -5.37
CA VAL A 142 6.18 -14.48 -4.09
C VAL A 142 7.56 -14.02 -3.65
N THR A 143 7.75 -12.72 -3.43
CA THR A 143 9.03 -12.17 -2.96
C THR A 143 8.85 -11.17 -1.84
N PHE A 144 9.84 -11.03 -0.98
CA PHE A 144 9.85 -10.18 0.23
C PHE A 144 11.28 -10.00 0.72
N GLU A 145 11.54 -8.97 1.53
CA GLU A 145 12.77 -8.91 2.34
C GLU A 145 12.64 -9.94 3.46
N ASP A 146 13.71 -10.66 3.73
CA ASP A 146 13.76 -11.71 4.74
C ASP A 146 14.96 -11.51 5.66
N GLY A 147 14.73 -11.23 6.94
CA GLY A 147 15.78 -11.11 7.96
C GLY A 147 16.30 -12.46 8.47
N TRP A 148 15.57 -13.55 8.22
CA TRP A 148 15.93 -14.85 8.78
C TRP A 148 17.21 -15.42 8.18
N ASN A 149 18.26 -15.63 8.97
CA ASN A 149 19.56 -16.13 8.48
C ASN A 149 20.10 -15.33 7.27
N ALA A 150 19.84 -14.02 7.24
CA ALA A 150 20.37 -13.15 6.21
C ALA A 150 21.86 -12.82 6.49
N PRO A 151 22.73 -12.85 5.47
CA PRO A 151 24.13 -12.45 5.64
C PRO A 151 24.34 -10.93 5.79
N GLN A 152 23.35 -10.10 5.44
CA GLN A 152 23.43 -8.63 5.44
C GLN A 152 22.13 -7.99 5.96
N GLU A 153 21.81 -8.15 7.24
CA GLU A 153 20.57 -7.72 7.94
C GLU A 153 19.27 -8.31 7.36
N VAL A 154 19.04 -8.15 6.05
CA VAL A 154 17.96 -8.75 5.27
C VAL A 154 18.48 -9.37 3.97
N SER A 155 17.66 -10.15 3.30
CA SER A 155 17.88 -10.61 1.93
C SER A 155 16.58 -10.60 1.16
N GLN A 156 16.62 -10.19 -0.11
CA GLN A 156 15.45 -10.28 -0.95
C GLN A 156 15.29 -11.76 -1.31
N ARG A 157 14.20 -12.38 -0.89
CA ARG A 157 13.96 -13.82 -1.08
C ARG A 157 12.68 -14.08 -1.84
N TYR A 158 12.54 -15.32 -2.31
CA TYR A 158 11.35 -15.73 -3.03
C TYR A 158 10.99 -17.22 -2.92
N GLY A 159 9.75 -17.51 -3.32
CA GLY A 159 9.27 -18.82 -3.72
C GLY A 159 8.37 -18.72 -4.95
N VAL A 160 8.26 -19.83 -5.69
CA VAL A 160 7.36 -19.97 -6.84
C VAL A 160 6.37 -21.10 -6.59
N TYR A 161 5.10 -20.83 -6.83
CA TYR A 161 3.98 -21.72 -6.54
C TYR A 161 3.03 -21.79 -7.73
N ARG A 162 2.27 -22.86 -7.84
CA ARG A 162 1.16 -22.97 -8.80
C ARG A 162 -0.03 -22.13 -8.32
N ARG A 163 -1.04 -21.97 -9.19
CA ARG A 163 -2.31 -21.30 -8.88
C ARG A 163 -3.02 -21.86 -7.64
N ASP A 164 -2.88 -23.16 -7.39
CA ASP A 164 -3.42 -23.85 -6.21
C ASP A 164 -2.49 -23.80 -4.99
N LEU A 165 -1.46 -22.94 -5.03
CA LEU A 165 -0.41 -22.75 -4.04
C LEU A 165 0.52 -23.95 -3.82
N LYS A 166 0.48 -24.98 -4.68
CA LYS A 166 1.49 -26.05 -4.63
C LYS A 166 2.87 -25.52 -5.02
N PRO A 167 3.95 -25.91 -4.32
CA PRO A 167 5.28 -25.40 -4.62
C PRO A 167 5.78 -25.86 -5.99
N VAL A 168 6.33 -24.92 -6.75
CA VAL A 168 7.18 -25.19 -7.93
C VAL A 168 8.64 -25.08 -7.53
N LYS A 169 8.98 -23.98 -6.85
CA LYS A 169 10.27 -23.75 -6.19
C LYS A 169 10.00 -23.16 -4.81
N PRO A 170 9.96 -23.99 -3.75
CA PRO A 170 9.57 -23.52 -2.43
C PRO A 170 10.62 -22.55 -1.87
N TYR A 171 10.17 -21.55 -1.11
CA TYR A 171 11.02 -20.78 -0.21
C TYR A 171 11.83 -21.68 0.74
N PRO A 172 13.08 -21.32 1.13
CA PRO A 172 13.81 -20.09 0.78
C PRO A 172 14.67 -20.19 -0.48
N ASN A 173 14.69 -19.12 -1.27
CA ASN A 173 15.65 -18.87 -2.35
C ASN A 173 16.00 -17.39 -2.35
N ASP A 174 17.27 -17.05 -2.56
CA ASP A 174 17.68 -15.65 -2.65
C ASP A 174 17.44 -15.10 -4.06
N VAL A 175 16.78 -13.95 -4.12
CA VAL A 175 16.93 -13.02 -5.24
C VAL A 175 18.31 -12.41 -5.14
N GLU A 176 18.63 -11.78 -4.01
CA GLU A 176 19.95 -11.20 -3.73
C GLU A 176 20.18 -11.14 -2.22
N PRO A 177 21.30 -11.68 -1.72
CA PRO A 177 21.74 -11.44 -0.34
C PRO A 177 22.01 -9.94 -0.10
N GLY A 178 21.42 -9.35 0.94
CA GLY A 178 21.47 -7.89 1.16
C GLY A 178 20.55 -7.07 0.24
N GLY A 179 19.83 -7.74 -0.67
CA GLY A 179 18.77 -7.12 -1.43
C GLY A 179 17.58 -6.78 -0.53
N HIS A 180 16.88 -5.70 -0.86
CA HIS A 180 15.70 -5.27 -0.13
C HIS A 180 14.71 -4.50 -1.02
N SER A 181 13.51 -4.28 -0.49
CA SER A 181 12.42 -3.48 -1.06
C SER A 181 12.01 -3.89 -2.47
N GLY A 182 12.16 -5.19 -2.76
CA GLY A 182 11.94 -5.76 -4.08
C GLY A 182 10.46 -5.94 -4.42
N HIS A 183 10.08 -5.48 -5.61
CA HIS A 183 8.78 -5.74 -6.21
C HIS A 183 8.91 -6.68 -7.40
N VAL A 184 7.88 -7.47 -7.66
CA VAL A 184 7.83 -8.40 -8.80
C VAL A 184 6.63 -8.12 -9.69
N ALA A 185 6.83 -8.24 -11.01
CA ALA A 185 5.76 -8.27 -12.00
C ALA A 185 6.03 -9.32 -13.07
N THR A 186 5.03 -9.61 -13.90
CA THR A 186 5.18 -10.48 -15.07
C THR A 186 5.25 -9.69 -16.36
N ALA A 187 6.35 -9.85 -17.09
CA ALA A 187 6.51 -9.32 -18.43
C ALA A 187 6.58 -10.49 -19.42
N GLY A 188 5.50 -10.67 -20.18
CA GLY A 188 5.25 -11.91 -20.92
C GLY A 188 5.19 -13.12 -19.97
N GLU A 189 6.03 -14.13 -20.23
CA GLU A 189 6.12 -15.36 -19.43
C GLU A 189 7.18 -15.31 -18.31
N ARG A 190 7.94 -14.21 -18.20
CA ARG A 190 9.05 -14.05 -17.25
C ARG A 190 8.59 -13.25 -16.05
N PHE A 191 9.10 -13.62 -14.88
CA PHE A 191 9.02 -12.77 -13.69
C PHE A 191 10.19 -11.79 -13.71
N VAL A 192 9.92 -10.53 -13.41
CA VAL A 192 10.93 -9.47 -13.27
C VAL A 192 10.88 -9.00 -11.82
N VAL A 193 11.93 -9.29 -11.05
CA VAL A 193 12.10 -8.79 -9.68
C VAL A 193 13.00 -7.58 -9.75
N PHE A 194 12.50 -6.42 -9.32
CA PHE A 194 13.21 -5.15 -9.29
C PHE A 194 13.40 -4.74 -7.82
N TYR A 195 14.65 -4.62 -7.36
CA TYR A 195 15.02 -4.52 -5.94
C TYR A 195 16.17 -3.55 -5.71
N SER A 196 16.30 -3.07 -4.47
CA SER A 196 17.43 -2.25 -4.02
C SER A 196 18.48 -3.14 -3.35
N ALA A 197 19.73 -2.72 -3.31
CA ALA A 197 20.77 -3.41 -2.54
C ALA A 197 21.67 -2.42 -1.81
N ASP A 198 22.28 -2.91 -0.72
CA ASP A 198 22.97 -2.18 0.33
C ASP A 198 22.15 -1.04 0.95
N TRP A 199 22.65 -0.43 2.02
CA TRP A 199 21.96 0.64 2.74
C TRP A 199 22.88 1.83 3.01
N ILE A 200 22.34 3.04 2.86
CA ILE A 200 22.99 4.30 3.24
C ILE A 200 22.07 5.05 4.19
N ASP A 201 22.54 5.21 5.43
CA ASP A 201 21.82 5.88 6.51
C ASP A 201 21.59 7.39 6.27
N GLY A 202 20.47 7.88 6.82
CA GLY A 202 20.13 9.30 6.92
C GLY A 202 19.60 9.94 5.64
N GLY A 203 18.68 10.90 5.75
CA GLY A 203 17.92 11.40 4.61
C GLY A 203 16.93 10.35 4.08
N GLY A 204 16.41 10.55 2.87
CA GLY A 204 15.49 9.59 2.24
C GLY A 204 14.13 9.57 2.93
N VAL A 205 13.51 8.39 2.98
CA VAL A 205 12.21 8.22 3.64
C VAL A 205 12.32 8.39 5.13
N ASP A 206 11.43 9.20 5.70
CA ASP A 206 11.31 9.36 7.15
C ASP A 206 12.67 9.67 7.83
N ASN A 207 13.64 10.21 7.07
CA ASN A 207 15.05 10.41 7.42
C ASN A 207 15.84 9.15 7.86
N LEU A 208 15.38 7.95 7.46
CA LEU A 208 16.00 6.66 7.81
C LEU A 208 17.20 6.33 6.92
N GLY A 209 17.09 6.56 5.63
CA GLY A 209 18.11 6.21 4.65
C GLY A 209 17.55 5.86 3.28
N THR A 210 18.41 5.31 2.44
CA THR A 210 18.11 4.87 1.07
C THR A 210 18.88 3.59 0.74
N GLY A 211 18.46 2.87 -0.30
CA GLY A 211 19.33 1.89 -0.93
C GLY A 211 20.58 2.52 -1.55
N ASN A 212 21.56 1.68 -1.92
CA ASN A 212 22.76 2.05 -2.67
C ASN A 212 22.69 1.60 -4.14
N GLY A 213 21.48 1.61 -4.68
CA GLY A 213 21.23 1.36 -6.08
C GLY A 213 20.09 0.39 -6.28
N VAL A 214 19.63 0.34 -7.51
CA VAL A 214 18.55 -0.55 -7.92
C VAL A 214 19.00 -1.49 -9.04
N TYR A 215 18.55 -2.73 -8.94
CA TYR A 215 18.96 -3.87 -9.75
C TYR A 215 17.73 -4.69 -10.10
N LEU A 216 17.78 -5.44 -11.19
CA LEU A 216 16.74 -6.39 -11.53
C LEU A 216 17.30 -7.77 -11.80
N LYS A 217 16.50 -8.78 -11.46
CA LYS A 217 16.68 -10.16 -11.91
C LYS A 217 15.43 -10.66 -12.59
N THR A 218 15.61 -11.55 -13.56
CA THR A 218 14.49 -12.20 -14.25
C THR A 218 14.48 -13.69 -14.01
N TYR A 219 13.28 -14.28 -13.96
CA TYR A 219 13.09 -15.69 -13.69
C TYR A 219 12.12 -16.33 -14.66
N ASP A 220 12.35 -17.60 -14.97
CA ASP A 220 11.36 -18.45 -15.63
C ASP A 220 10.28 -18.93 -14.63
N ALA A 221 9.27 -19.65 -15.12
CA ALA A 221 8.21 -20.23 -14.29
C ALA A 221 8.68 -21.31 -13.30
N ALA A 222 9.86 -21.89 -13.51
CA ALA A 222 10.45 -22.82 -12.56
C ALA A 222 11.23 -22.08 -11.46
N GLY A 223 11.27 -20.74 -11.48
CA GLY A 223 12.05 -19.93 -10.56
C GLY A 223 13.55 -20.03 -10.83
N ARG A 224 13.98 -20.30 -12.06
CA ARG A 224 15.39 -20.25 -12.44
C ARG A 224 15.73 -18.84 -12.90
N GLU A 225 16.81 -18.29 -12.35
CA GLU A 225 17.33 -16.99 -12.78
C GLU A 225 17.77 -17.06 -14.25
N LEU A 226 17.43 -16.03 -15.01
CA LEU A 226 17.74 -15.91 -16.43
C LEU A 226 18.70 -14.75 -16.71
N ASN A 227 18.50 -13.61 -16.04
CA ASN A 227 19.30 -12.40 -16.24
C ASN A 227 19.43 -11.64 -14.91
N HIS A 228 20.52 -10.88 -14.78
CA HIS A 228 20.76 -9.89 -13.75
C HIS A 228 21.25 -8.60 -14.44
N VAL A 229 20.61 -7.47 -14.16
CA VAL A 229 20.94 -6.18 -14.78
C VAL A 229 21.03 -5.09 -13.70
N ALA A 230 22.13 -4.36 -13.71
CA ALA A 230 22.31 -3.16 -12.89
C ALA A 230 21.55 -1.97 -13.51
N VAL A 231 20.52 -1.48 -12.82
CA VAL A 231 19.68 -0.38 -13.32
C VAL A 231 20.25 0.96 -12.91
N ALA A 232 20.63 1.14 -11.64
CA ALA A 232 21.37 2.31 -11.20
C ALA A 232 22.30 1.93 -10.04
N PRO A 233 23.42 1.26 -10.35
CA PRO A 233 24.30 0.71 -9.32
C PRO A 233 25.06 1.81 -8.58
N HIS A 234 25.27 1.62 -7.27
CA HIS A 234 26.09 2.46 -6.40
C HIS A 234 25.66 3.93 -6.37
N ARG A 235 24.35 4.15 -6.36
CA ARG A 235 23.73 5.48 -6.26
C ARG A 235 22.67 5.43 -5.19
N ARG A 236 22.43 6.55 -4.50
CA ARG A 236 21.33 6.68 -3.53
C ARG A 236 19.98 6.68 -4.26
N GLU A 237 19.56 5.49 -4.67
CA GLU A 237 18.37 5.22 -5.47
C GLU A 237 17.69 3.99 -4.90
N TRP A 238 16.36 4.03 -4.81
CA TRP A 238 15.65 3.15 -3.90
C TRP A 238 14.15 3.02 -4.22
N TRP A 239 13.47 2.18 -3.44
CA TRP A 239 12.06 1.81 -3.52
C TRP A 239 11.54 1.37 -4.90
N PRO A 240 12.22 0.44 -5.59
CA PRO A 240 11.84 0.03 -6.93
C PRO A 240 10.42 -0.54 -7.01
N VAL A 241 9.63 -0.03 -7.95
CA VAL A 241 8.30 -0.53 -8.32
C VAL A 241 8.34 -0.98 -9.77
N VAL A 242 7.68 -2.09 -10.08
CA VAL A 242 7.64 -2.66 -11.44
C VAL A 242 6.20 -2.96 -11.86
N ALA A 243 5.88 -2.62 -13.11
CA ALA A 243 4.66 -3.07 -13.78
C ALA A 243 5.02 -3.84 -15.04
N GLY A 244 4.32 -4.94 -15.29
CA GLY A 244 4.59 -5.82 -16.42
C GLY A 244 3.49 -5.75 -17.49
N SER A 245 3.89 -5.77 -18.75
CA SER A 245 3.01 -5.90 -19.93
C SER A 245 3.23 -7.25 -20.61
N PRO A 246 2.48 -7.60 -21.68
CA PRO A 246 2.76 -8.82 -22.44
C PRO A 246 4.17 -8.90 -23.03
N ARG A 247 4.92 -7.79 -23.10
CA ARG A 247 6.26 -7.74 -23.71
C ARG A 247 7.32 -7.16 -22.79
N ASN A 248 7.10 -5.95 -22.30
CA ASN A 248 8.09 -5.18 -21.55
C ASN A 248 7.67 -5.02 -20.08
N ALA A 249 8.64 -4.74 -19.21
CA ALA A 249 8.41 -4.21 -17.89
C ALA A 249 8.69 -2.70 -17.86
N LEU A 250 7.83 -1.95 -17.18
CA LEU A 250 8.11 -0.58 -16.76
C LEU A 250 8.75 -0.64 -15.37
N LEU A 251 9.95 -0.08 -15.24
CA LEU A 251 10.66 0.08 -13.98
C LEU A 251 10.51 1.52 -13.53
N VAL A 252 10.12 1.74 -12.27
CA VAL A 252 9.98 3.07 -11.67
C VAL A 252 10.63 3.08 -10.30
N TRP A 253 11.47 4.07 -10.01
CA TRP A 253 12.16 4.14 -8.73
C TRP A 253 12.44 5.58 -8.31
N GLN A 254 12.84 5.75 -7.05
CA GLN A 254 13.16 7.05 -6.50
C GLN A 254 14.66 7.29 -6.48
N LYS A 255 15.06 8.48 -6.90
CA LYS A 255 16.42 8.99 -6.78
C LYS A 255 16.48 10.06 -5.70
N PHE A 256 17.41 9.86 -4.78
CA PHE A 256 17.64 10.75 -3.63
C PHE A 256 18.04 12.16 -4.08
N ILE A 257 17.51 13.16 -3.40
CA ILE A 257 17.88 14.56 -3.54
C ILE A 257 18.55 14.99 -2.22
N GLU A 258 19.82 15.38 -2.30
CA GLU A 258 20.57 15.80 -1.11
C GLU A 258 19.93 17.03 -0.46
N GLY A 259 19.80 16.99 0.88
CA GLY A 259 19.18 18.07 1.65
C GLY A 259 17.66 18.21 1.50
N SER A 260 16.99 17.28 0.81
CA SER A 260 15.54 17.29 0.61
C SER A 260 14.85 16.09 1.27
N THR A 261 13.58 16.28 1.61
CA THR A 261 12.64 15.20 2.00
C THR A 261 11.86 14.64 0.82
N ASP A 262 12.18 15.08 -0.40
CA ASP A 262 11.56 14.63 -1.65
C ASP A 262 12.56 13.83 -2.50
N ALA A 263 12.02 13.15 -3.52
CA ALA A 263 12.80 12.39 -4.49
C ALA A 263 12.48 12.80 -5.93
N THR A 264 13.41 12.55 -6.84
CA THR A 264 13.10 12.48 -8.27
C THR A 264 12.56 11.09 -8.59
N LEU A 265 11.45 11.01 -9.31
CA LEU A 265 10.91 9.75 -9.83
C LEU A 265 11.60 9.45 -11.16
N GLU A 266 12.37 8.38 -11.24
CA GLU A 266 13.08 7.92 -12.44
C GLU A 266 12.35 6.71 -13.04
N TYR A 267 12.53 6.48 -14.34
CA TYR A 267 11.93 5.32 -15.01
C TYR A 267 12.74 4.76 -16.18
N ALA A 268 12.46 3.51 -16.51
CA ALA A 268 13.08 2.78 -17.61
C ALA A 268 12.12 1.72 -18.19
N MET A 269 12.33 1.37 -19.46
CA MET A 269 11.69 0.22 -20.09
C MET A 269 12.68 -0.94 -20.12
N PHE A 270 12.18 -2.14 -19.81
CA PHE A 270 12.99 -3.35 -19.81
C PHE A 270 12.33 -4.45 -20.63
N ASP A 271 13.08 -5.00 -21.59
CA ASP A 271 12.69 -6.20 -22.34
C ASP A 271 13.26 -7.42 -21.61
N PRO A 272 12.42 -8.25 -20.98
CA PRO A 272 12.88 -9.38 -20.21
C PRO A 272 13.44 -10.49 -21.09
N VAL A 273 13.15 -10.53 -22.40
CA VAL A 273 13.62 -11.54 -23.35
C VAL A 273 15.06 -11.28 -23.76
N THR A 274 15.34 -10.05 -24.21
CA THR A 274 16.67 -9.63 -24.70
C THR A 274 17.56 -9.07 -23.59
N ALA A 275 17.03 -8.90 -22.38
CA ALA A 275 17.68 -8.20 -21.26
C ALA A 275 18.07 -6.75 -21.58
N LYS A 276 17.42 -6.13 -22.59
CA LYS A 276 17.65 -4.75 -22.96
C LYS A 276 16.99 -3.80 -21.96
N LEU A 277 17.77 -2.86 -21.44
CA LEU A 277 17.33 -1.79 -20.55
C LEU A 277 17.45 -0.44 -21.27
N ASP A 278 16.31 0.21 -21.49
CA ASP A 278 16.21 1.56 -22.03
C ASP A 278 15.92 2.53 -20.88
N LYS A 279 16.94 3.22 -20.36
CA LYS A 279 16.78 4.24 -19.30
C LYS A 279 16.26 5.53 -19.90
N LEU A 280 15.17 6.06 -19.35
CA LEU A 280 14.45 7.20 -19.92
C LEU A 280 14.59 8.47 -19.07
N GLY A 281 15.14 8.33 -17.86
CA GLY A 281 15.46 9.44 -16.98
C GLY A 281 14.28 9.83 -16.08
N ALA A 282 14.21 11.10 -15.73
CA ALA A 282 13.24 11.59 -14.76
C ALA A 282 11.83 11.63 -15.35
N LEU A 283 10.89 11.00 -14.66
CA LEU A 283 9.46 11.07 -14.90
C LEU A 283 8.81 12.26 -14.19
N ASN A 284 9.27 12.57 -12.97
CA ASN A 284 8.85 13.73 -12.17
C ASN A 284 10.00 14.19 -11.26
N GLY A 285 10.18 15.50 -11.07
CA GLY A 285 11.36 16.09 -10.43
C GLY A 285 11.37 16.07 -8.90
N ALA A 286 10.21 16.28 -8.26
CA ALA A 286 10.07 16.37 -6.80
C ALA A 286 8.76 15.71 -6.34
N ILE A 287 8.89 14.50 -5.80
CA ILE A 287 7.78 13.69 -5.31
C ILE A 287 8.03 13.23 -3.88
N ARG A 288 6.94 12.91 -3.16
CA ARG A 288 7.04 12.35 -1.81
C ARG A 288 7.54 10.90 -1.84
N TYR A 289 8.42 10.57 -0.91
CA TYR A 289 8.90 9.20 -0.69
C TYR A 289 7.74 8.22 -0.51
N TYR A 290 7.81 7.05 -1.16
CA TYR A 290 6.79 5.97 -1.18
C TYR A 290 5.40 6.29 -1.76
N VAL A 291 5.19 7.48 -2.29
CA VAL A 291 3.86 7.88 -2.77
C VAL A 291 3.84 7.84 -4.28
N TYR A 292 4.02 6.64 -4.82
CA TYR A 292 3.84 6.33 -6.22
C TYR A 292 3.54 4.84 -6.43
N SER A 293 2.99 4.53 -7.59
CA SER A 293 2.68 3.18 -8.02
C SER A 293 2.61 3.11 -9.54
N SER A 294 2.71 1.90 -10.08
CA SER A 294 2.55 1.66 -11.51
C SER A 294 1.71 0.42 -11.76
N ALA A 295 0.91 0.45 -12.82
CA ALA A 295 0.17 -0.70 -13.31
C ALA A 295 0.14 -0.71 -14.83
N TYR A 296 -0.14 -1.87 -15.41
CA TYR A 296 -0.40 -1.99 -16.84
C TYR A 296 -1.90 -2.03 -17.10
N VAL A 297 -2.34 -1.37 -18.18
CA VAL A 297 -3.73 -1.25 -18.60
C VAL A 297 -3.89 -1.98 -19.94
N PRO A 298 -4.28 -3.27 -19.92
CA PRO A 298 -4.30 -4.09 -21.13
C PRO A 298 -5.20 -3.54 -22.23
N ALA A 299 -6.32 -2.92 -21.87
CA ALA A 299 -7.31 -2.45 -22.83
C ALA A 299 -6.82 -1.33 -23.77
N ILE A 300 -5.76 -0.62 -23.39
CA ILE A 300 -5.18 0.48 -24.20
C ILE A 300 -3.68 0.32 -24.47
N ASP A 301 -3.08 -0.81 -24.06
CA ASP A 301 -1.64 -1.08 -24.18
C ASP A 301 -0.79 0.07 -23.61
N ARG A 302 -1.09 0.49 -22.38
CA ARG A 302 -0.35 1.54 -21.66
C ARG A 302 0.00 1.11 -20.26
N PHE A 303 1.11 1.62 -19.76
CA PHE A 303 1.33 1.69 -18.33
C PHE A 303 0.73 2.98 -17.79
N ILE A 304 0.19 2.91 -16.57
CA ILE A 304 -0.18 4.08 -15.78
C ILE A 304 0.79 4.19 -14.61
N VAL A 305 1.29 5.40 -14.37
CA VAL A 305 2.07 5.75 -13.17
C VAL A 305 1.30 6.82 -12.42
N VAL A 306 1.09 6.60 -11.13
CA VAL A 306 0.51 7.60 -10.22
C VAL A 306 1.56 7.99 -9.21
N THR A 307 1.68 9.27 -8.89
CA THR A 307 2.59 9.78 -7.85
C THR A 307 2.00 10.99 -7.14
N THR A 308 2.55 11.36 -5.98
CA THR A 308 2.25 12.62 -5.30
C THR A 308 3.50 13.49 -5.25
N THR A 309 3.36 14.71 -5.75
CA THR A 309 4.37 15.77 -5.74
C THR A 309 4.68 16.26 -4.33
N ALA A 310 5.80 16.96 -4.15
CA ALA A 310 6.20 17.58 -2.88
C ALA A 310 5.09 18.45 -2.26
N ASP A 311 4.36 19.19 -3.10
CA ASP A 311 3.24 20.08 -2.76
C ASP A 311 1.88 19.37 -2.60
N ASP A 312 1.89 18.05 -2.35
CA ASP A 312 0.68 17.24 -2.08
C ASP A 312 -0.32 17.15 -3.24
N ARG A 313 0.11 17.39 -4.48
CA ARG A 313 -0.71 17.16 -5.68
C ARG A 313 -0.45 15.77 -6.25
N GLY A 314 -1.52 15.02 -6.49
CA GLY A 314 -1.49 13.77 -7.23
C GLY A 314 -1.31 13.99 -8.72
N VAL A 315 -0.51 13.14 -9.36
CA VAL A 315 -0.25 13.14 -10.79
C VAL A 315 -0.44 11.73 -11.33
N ALA A 316 -1.18 11.60 -12.43
CA ALA A 316 -1.29 10.37 -13.21
C ALA A 316 -0.67 10.56 -14.60
N MET A 317 0.12 9.59 -15.06
CA MET A 317 0.81 9.62 -16.35
C MET A 317 0.57 8.31 -17.10
N LEU A 318 0.40 8.39 -18.42
CA LEU A 318 0.38 7.22 -19.30
C LEU A 318 1.70 7.10 -20.04
N ILE A 319 2.26 5.90 -20.06
CA ILE A 319 3.49 5.56 -20.77
C ILE A 319 3.17 4.48 -21.80
N ASP A 320 3.57 4.70 -23.05
CA ASP A 320 3.44 3.69 -24.10
C ASP A 320 4.50 2.58 -24.00
N PRO A 321 4.35 1.45 -24.71
CA PRO A 321 5.30 0.34 -24.62
C PRO A 321 6.72 0.65 -25.07
N ASN A 322 6.94 1.80 -25.73
CA ASN A 322 8.27 2.30 -26.11
C ASN A 322 8.84 3.27 -25.08
N GLY A 323 8.13 3.50 -23.97
CA GLY A 323 8.57 4.37 -22.88
C GLY A 323 8.22 5.85 -23.06
N ARG A 324 7.45 6.21 -24.09
CA ARG A 324 7.06 7.61 -24.30
C ARG A 324 5.84 7.94 -23.45
N ARG A 325 5.91 9.07 -22.74
CA ARG A 325 4.76 9.63 -22.02
C ARG A 325 3.73 10.16 -23.02
N THR A 326 2.52 9.60 -22.99
CA THR A 326 1.43 9.95 -23.94
C THR A 326 0.36 10.85 -23.35
N ALA A 327 0.21 10.87 -22.03
CA ALA A 327 -0.75 11.73 -21.33
C ALA A 327 -0.27 12.02 -19.91
N THR A 328 -0.76 13.12 -19.34
CA THR A 328 -0.51 13.51 -17.94
C THR A 328 -1.73 14.26 -17.41
N LEU A 329 -2.15 13.91 -16.20
CA LEU A 329 -3.17 14.61 -15.43
C LEU A 329 -2.54 14.97 -14.07
N ASP A 330 -2.24 16.26 -13.87
CA ASP A 330 -1.38 16.75 -12.77
C ASP A 330 -2.15 17.44 -11.61
N CYS A 331 -3.47 17.32 -11.61
CA CYS A 331 -4.34 18.06 -10.69
C CYS A 331 -5.23 17.13 -9.85
N LEU A 332 -4.70 15.98 -9.42
CA LEU A 332 -5.42 15.03 -8.57
C LEU A 332 -5.17 15.33 -7.08
N PRO A 333 -6.09 14.93 -6.19
CA PRO A 333 -5.77 14.73 -4.78
C PRO A 333 -4.56 13.79 -4.60
N ALA A 334 -3.76 14.03 -3.56
CA ALA A 334 -2.64 13.16 -3.20
C ALA A 334 -3.07 11.69 -3.08
N SER A 335 -2.27 10.78 -3.66
CA SER A 335 -2.46 9.35 -3.51
C SER A 335 -1.98 8.84 -2.15
N VAL A 336 -2.50 7.68 -1.74
CA VAL A 336 -2.09 7.03 -0.50
C VAL A 336 -0.72 6.36 -0.67
N ARG A 337 0.14 6.48 0.35
CA ARG A 337 1.46 5.83 0.43
C ARG A 337 1.30 4.31 0.25
N GLU A 338 2.16 3.70 -0.56
CA GLU A 338 2.19 2.25 -0.83
C GLU A 338 0.86 1.67 -1.36
N SER A 339 0.04 2.51 -1.99
CA SER A 339 -1.21 2.06 -2.61
C SER A 339 -0.97 1.52 -4.02
N GLY A 340 -1.52 0.35 -4.31
CA GLY A 340 -1.65 -0.18 -5.67
C GLY A 340 -2.72 0.54 -6.48
N ILE A 341 -2.65 0.41 -7.81
CA ILE A 341 -3.67 0.93 -8.74
C ILE A 341 -4.58 -0.23 -9.14
N GLY A 342 -5.88 -0.12 -8.85
CA GLY A 342 -6.86 -1.06 -9.40
C GLY A 342 -7.08 -0.79 -10.89
N VAL A 343 -7.09 -1.82 -11.74
CA VAL A 343 -7.33 -1.67 -13.18
C VAL A 343 -8.49 -2.56 -13.62
N SER A 344 -9.43 -2.01 -14.38
CA SER A 344 -10.51 -2.76 -15.02
C SER A 344 -10.90 -2.11 -16.35
N GLY A 345 -10.73 -2.84 -17.45
CA GLY A 345 -10.94 -2.30 -18.80
C GLY A 345 -10.07 -1.06 -19.05
N THR A 346 -10.71 0.04 -19.43
CA THR A 346 -10.08 1.34 -19.69
C THR A 346 -10.12 2.28 -18.47
N ARG A 347 -10.28 1.73 -17.25
CA ARG A 347 -10.33 2.50 -16.01
C ARG A 347 -9.21 2.12 -15.06
N ALA A 348 -8.70 3.13 -14.36
CA ALA A 348 -7.84 2.96 -13.19
C ALA A 348 -8.53 3.53 -11.94
N TYR A 349 -8.28 2.88 -10.80
CA TYR A 349 -8.89 3.21 -9.52
C TYR A 349 -7.79 3.51 -8.51
N VAL A 350 -7.80 4.72 -7.96
CA VAL A 350 -6.69 5.28 -7.18
C VAL A 350 -7.18 5.73 -5.81
N PRO A 351 -6.77 5.09 -4.71
CA PRO A 351 -7.01 5.57 -3.35
C PRO A 351 -6.30 6.91 -3.09
N THR A 352 -7.04 7.86 -2.54
CA THR A 352 -6.54 9.21 -2.22
C THR A 352 -6.56 9.51 -0.74
N ARG A 353 -5.62 10.35 -0.28
CA ARG A 353 -5.43 10.69 1.13
C ARG A 353 -6.62 11.38 1.78
N ASP A 354 -7.47 12.02 0.99
CA ASP A 354 -8.73 12.62 1.44
C ASP A 354 -9.84 11.59 1.73
N GLY A 355 -9.52 10.28 1.66
CA GLY A 355 -10.43 9.19 2.00
C GLY A 355 -11.37 8.79 0.86
N ARG A 356 -11.04 9.15 -0.38
CA ARG A 356 -11.81 8.75 -1.56
C ARG A 356 -11.09 7.67 -2.37
N LEU A 357 -11.84 6.99 -3.23
CA LEU A 357 -11.35 6.25 -4.38
C LEU A 357 -11.67 7.08 -5.62
N LEU A 358 -10.66 7.46 -6.39
CA LEU A 358 -10.85 8.10 -7.68
C LEU A 358 -10.95 7.06 -8.79
N THR A 359 -11.87 7.28 -9.72
CA THR A 359 -11.97 6.54 -10.98
C THR A 359 -11.44 7.41 -12.11
N LEU A 360 -10.35 6.97 -12.73
CA LEU A 360 -9.75 7.59 -13.90
C LEU A 360 -10.24 6.86 -15.16
N ALA A 361 -10.76 7.59 -16.14
CA ALA A 361 -11.00 7.11 -17.49
C ALA A 361 -9.74 7.30 -18.33
N LEU A 362 -9.35 6.25 -19.04
CA LEU A 362 -8.08 6.19 -19.76
C LEU A 362 -8.33 5.93 -21.25
N ALA A 363 -7.60 6.65 -22.09
CA ALA A 363 -7.43 6.36 -23.51
C ALA A 363 -5.94 6.33 -23.85
N PRO A 364 -5.53 5.84 -25.04
CA PRO A 364 -4.10 5.71 -25.38
C PRO A 364 -3.25 6.98 -25.22
N ALA A 365 -3.87 8.17 -25.28
CA ALA A 365 -3.22 9.47 -25.13
C ALA A 365 -4.06 10.46 -24.30
N ASP A 366 -4.96 9.98 -23.44
CA ASP A 366 -5.79 10.84 -22.59
C ASP A 366 -6.05 10.22 -21.21
N ILE A 367 -6.19 11.07 -20.19
CA ILE A 367 -6.54 10.70 -18.81
C ILE A 367 -7.51 11.76 -18.30
N SER A 368 -8.66 11.32 -17.79
CA SER A 368 -9.61 12.20 -17.11
C SER A 368 -10.15 11.54 -15.84
N VAL A 369 -10.60 12.35 -14.88
CA VAL A 369 -11.36 11.82 -13.75
C VAL A 369 -12.80 11.62 -14.19
N SER A 370 -13.27 10.36 -14.18
CA SER A 370 -14.67 10.05 -14.49
C SER A 370 -15.55 9.98 -13.25
N GLY A 371 -14.96 9.89 -12.05
CA GLY A 371 -15.72 9.72 -10.82
C GLY A 371 -14.87 9.64 -9.56
N ALA A 372 -15.54 9.78 -8.41
CA ALA A 372 -14.98 9.54 -7.10
C ALA A 372 -16.05 8.94 -6.17
N GLN A 373 -15.60 8.09 -5.24
CA GLN A 373 -16.43 7.53 -4.17
C GLN A 373 -15.73 7.71 -2.82
N ARG A 374 -16.47 8.07 -1.78
CA ARG A 374 -15.91 8.06 -0.42
C ARG A 374 -15.68 6.62 0.02
N SER A 375 -14.50 6.32 0.55
CA SER A 375 -14.21 5.00 1.09
C SER A 375 -14.96 4.77 2.40
N PRO A 376 -15.67 3.64 2.55
CA PRO A 376 -16.28 3.26 3.83
C PRO A 376 -15.26 2.70 4.84
N ILE A 377 -14.03 2.43 4.39
CA ILE A 377 -12.92 1.98 5.23
C ILE A 377 -11.79 3.02 5.22
N PRO A 378 -10.99 3.13 6.29
CA PRO A 378 -9.79 3.96 6.24
C PRO A 378 -8.78 3.35 5.27
N TRP A 379 -8.14 4.21 4.48
CA TRP A 379 -6.95 3.83 3.74
C TRP A 379 -5.75 3.80 4.69
N GLY A 380 -5.07 2.66 4.75
CA GLY A 380 -3.78 2.54 5.39
C GLY A 380 -2.64 2.86 4.44
N THR A 381 -1.47 3.09 5.00
CA THR A 381 -0.28 3.60 4.29
C THR A 381 0.81 2.54 4.11
N THR A 382 0.47 1.27 4.30
CA THR A 382 1.44 0.15 4.29
C THR A 382 1.08 -0.95 3.30
N GLY A 383 0.17 -0.64 2.37
CA GLY A 383 -0.29 -1.57 1.34
C GLY A 383 -1.79 -1.47 1.09
N ILE A 384 -2.16 -1.21 -0.16
CA ILE A 384 -3.55 -1.33 -0.64
C ILE A 384 -3.53 -2.09 -1.96
N ALA A 385 -4.36 -3.12 -2.10
CA ALA A 385 -4.56 -3.83 -3.36
C ALA A 385 -6.02 -3.69 -3.83
N GLY A 386 -6.20 -3.37 -5.11
CA GLY A 386 -7.51 -3.31 -5.76
C GLY A 386 -7.57 -4.28 -6.93
N PHE A 387 -8.66 -5.03 -7.07
CA PHE A 387 -8.85 -5.97 -8.17
C PHE A 387 -10.32 -6.08 -8.60
N PRO A 388 -10.60 -6.45 -9.87
CA PRO A 388 -11.96 -6.70 -10.31
C PRO A 388 -12.60 -7.82 -9.50
N ALA A 389 -13.79 -7.53 -8.98
CA ALA A 389 -14.64 -8.44 -8.23
C ALA A 389 -15.65 -9.13 -9.16
N GLN A 390 -16.95 -9.06 -8.84
CA GLN A 390 -18.02 -9.53 -9.71
C GLN A 390 -18.65 -8.37 -10.50
N GLY A 391 -18.94 -8.59 -11.78
CA GLY A 391 -19.54 -7.57 -12.63
C GLY A 391 -18.59 -6.40 -12.87
N ALA A 392 -19.05 -5.18 -12.57
CA ALA A 392 -18.24 -3.96 -12.70
C ALA A 392 -17.52 -3.58 -11.39
N ALA A 393 -17.83 -4.25 -10.28
CA ALA A 393 -17.32 -3.91 -8.97
C ALA A 393 -15.80 -4.12 -8.87
N MET A 394 -15.15 -3.25 -8.11
CA MET A 394 -13.76 -3.39 -7.69
C MET A 394 -13.71 -3.70 -6.20
N HIS A 395 -13.02 -4.76 -5.82
CA HIS A 395 -12.74 -5.06 -4.43
C HIS A 395 -11.40 -4.46 -4.03
N PHE A 396 -11.35 -3.84 -2.86
CA PHE A 396 -10.15 -3.24 -2.30
C PHE A 396 -9.86 -3.82 -0.92
N VAL A 397 -8.60 -4.18 -0.70
CA VAL A 397 -8.05 -4.60 0.59
C VAL A 397 -7.00 -3.58 1.02
N SER A 398 -7.20 -2.95 2.16
CA SER A 398 -6.29 -1.99 2.79
C SER A 398 -5.70 -2.58 4.07
N LEU A 399 -4.38 -2.57 4.20
CA LEU A 399 -3.71 -2.98 5.43
C LEU A 399 -3.79 -1.85 6.47
N THR A 400 -4.05 -2.20 7.74
CA THR A 400 -4.11 -1.22 8.84
C THR A 400 -3.43 -1.79 10.07
N PRO A 401 -3.05 -0.97 11.07
CA PRO A 401 -2.54 -1.48 12.36
C PRO A 401 -3.47 -2.49 13.05
N SER A 402 -4.77 -2.44 12.73
CA SER A 402 -5.81 -3.30 13.29
C SER A 402 -6.21 -4.48 12.37
N GLY A 403 -5.40 -4.77 11.35
CA GLY A 403 -5.63 -5.83 10.36
C GLY A 403 -6.13 -5.31 9.01
N ALA A 404 -6.32 -6.23 8.07
CA ALA A 404 -6.90 -5.91 6.76
C ALA A 404 -8.32 -5.34 6.88
N ARG A 405 -8.64 -4.36 6.03
CA ARG A 405 -9.97 -3.77 5.87
C ARG A 405 -10.36 -3.87 4.41
N GLU A 406 -11.60 -4.24 4.17
CA GLU A 406 -12.05 -4.67 2.85
C GLU A 406 -13.34 -3.96 2.46
N THR A 407 -13.46 -3.61 1.18
CA THR A 407 -14.69 -3.03 0.68
C THR A 407 -14.81 -3.14 -0.84
N ASP A 408 -16.04 -3.12 -1.33
CA ASP A 408 -16.37 -3.10 -2.75
C ASP A 408 -16.77 -1.69 -3.18
N PHE A 409 -16.31 -1.30 -4.37
CA PHE A 409 -16.71 -0.06 -5.04
C PHE A 409 -17.41 -0.39 -6.35
N GLU A 410 -18.57 0.24 -6.56
CA GLU A 410 -19.38 0.06 -7.75
C GLU A 410 -19.27 1.30 -8.63
N PRO A 411 -18.73 1.23 -9.86
CA PRO A 411 -18.51 2.41 -10.70
C PRO A 411 -19.79 3.23 -10.98
N GLN A 412 -20.97 2.61 -10.89
CA GLN A 412 -22.26 3.30 -11.06
C GLN A 412 -22.59 4.26 -9.91
N ARG A 413 -21.90 4.14 -8.77
CA ARG A 413 -22.05 5.02 -7.60
C ARG A 413 -21.03 6.18 -7.60
N ASP A 414 -20.22 6.28 -8.65
CA ASP A 414 -19.28 7.37 -8.82
C ASP A 414 -20.01 8.72 -8.82
N THR A 415 -19.47 9.65 -8.05
CA THR A 415 -19.89 11.06 -8.06
C THR A 415 -18.87 11.89 -8.85
N PRO A 416 -19.30 12.90 -9.62
CA PRO A 416 -18.35 13.83 -10.26
C PRO A 416 -17.51 14.57 -9.21
N LEU A 417 -16.23 14.80 -9.50
CA LEU A 417 -15.45 15.74 -8.69
C LEU A 417 -15.99 17.15 -8.91
N SER A 418 -16.18 17.92 -7.83
CA SER A 418 -16.56 19.31 -7.97
C SER A 418 -15.40 20.10 -8.62
N LYS A 419 -15.70 21.11 -9.44
CA LYS A 419 -14.67 21.92 -10.12
C LYS A 419 -13.69 22.59 -9.14
N ASN A 420 -14.08 22.76 -7.88
CA ASN A 420 -13.26 23.36 -6.83
C ASN A 420 -12.36 22.34 -6.11
N GLU A 421 -12.60 21.03 -6.31
CA GLU A 421 -11.82 19.93 -5.73
C GLU A 421 -10.71 19.42 -6.65
N VAL A 422 -10.68 19.91 -7.88
CA VAL A 422 -9.61 19.66 -8.84
C VAL A 422 -8.71 20.89 -8.81
N PRO A 423 -7.52 20.87 -8.18
CA PRO A 423 -6.55 21.96 -8.22
C PRO A 423 -5.90 22.05 -9.60
N CYS A 424 -6.71 22.09 -10.66
CA CYS A 424 -6.27 22.33 -12.01
C CYS A 424 -6.10 23.85 -12.12
N ALA A 425 -4.85 24.32 -12.12
CA ALA A 425 -4.57 25.63 -12.68
C ALA A 425 -5.05 25.59 -14.14
N ASN A 426 -5.84 26.57 -14.56
CA ASN A 426 -6.10 26.77 -15.98
C ASN A 426 -4.73 27.00 -16.64
N HIS A 427 -4.17 25.98 -17.30
CA HIS A 427 -3.00 26.10 -18.15
C HIS A 427 -3.41 26.46 -19.57
#